data_AF-A0AAV0PPF9-F1
#
_entry.id   AF-A0AAV0PPF9-F1
#
_cell.length_a   1.000
_cell.length_b   1.000
_cell.length_c   1.000
_cell.angle_alpha   90.00
_cell.angle_beta   90.00
_cell.angle_gamma   90.00
#
_symmetry.space_group_name_H-M   'P 1'
#
loop_
_entity.id
_entity.type
_entity.pdbx_description
1 polymer ?
#
loop_
_entity_poly.entity_id
_entity_poly.type
_entity_poly.pdbx_seq_one_letter_code
_entity_poly.pdbx_strand_id
1 'polypeptide(L)'
;CDTAPFLPNSSHFPFPYIIPASRTSSATETSRTAPNLAGDHSSPFLATCLSVFSSVLIASPETETIMMETWRKKAGAAWERTKRAPGLACRKMWQVGKDDPRRAIHAVKVGLALTLVSMLYLLEPLFEGIGQNAIWAVMTVVVVLEFTAGATLCKGLNRGLGTIMAGSLAFLIEFVAEETGQVGRAIFIGCAVFIIGAAATYLRFLPYVKKNYDYGVVIFLLTFNLITVSSFRVSNVMKIAHERLITIAIGCGICLFMSLLVFPIWSGQDLHNSTVSKLQGLAKSIEEAGTEVREEESDDEDKSCDEDPIYKGYKAVLDSKSIDEALAMYASWEPRHSRHCRYPWQQYVKVGAALRRFSYTVVALHGCLQTEIQVKLWIRIRMTEKISWFQ
;
A
#
# COMPACT_ATOMS: atom_id res chain seq x y z
N CYS A 1 25.77 -16.71 36.84
CA CYS A 1 26.30 -15.62 37.69
C CYS A 1 25.70 -14.32 37.21
N ASP A 2 24.88 -13.78 38.10
CA ASP A 2 24.10 -12.57 38.06
C ASP A 2 24.91 -11.32 37.71
N THR A 3 24.26 -10.33 37.06
CA THR A 3 23.93 -9.02 37.68
C THR A 3 23.32 -8.06 36.64
N ALA A 4 22.07 -7.65 36.89
CA ALA A 4 21.51 -6.32 36.53
C ALA A 4 22.07 -5.27 37.55
N PRO A 5 21.70 -3.96 37.59
CA PRO A 5 20.55 -3.25 36.97
C PRO A 5 20.83 -1.78 36.52
N PHE A 6 19.83 -1.11 35.91
CA PHE A 6 19.20 0.16 36.36
C PHE A 6 18.43 0.89 35.24
N LEU A 7 17.12 1.08 35.49
CA LEU A 7 16.22 2.05 34.85
C LEU A 7 16.45 3.46 35.47
N PRO A 8 15.97 4.55 34.82
CA PRO A 8 14.64 5.06 35.20
C PRO A 8 13.72 5.48 34.03
N ASN A 9 12.42 5.21 34.26
CA ASN A 9 11.20 5.99 33.99
C ASN A 9 11.36 7.48 33.60
N SER A 10 10.38 8.21 33.04
CA SER A 10 9.11 8.00 32.32
C SER A 10 8.50 9.41 32.10
N SER A 11 7.81 9.65 30.97
CA SER A 11 6.71 10.63 30.77
C SER A 11 6.39 10.73 29.26
N HIS A 12 5.38 10.02 28.76
CA HIS A 12 3.97 10.42 28.60
C HIS A 12 3.69 11.39 27.42
N PHE A 13 3.15 10.83 26.32
CA PHE A 13 2.17 11.46 25.44
C PHE A 13 1.06 10.44 25.12
N PRO A 14 -0.25 10.82 25.12
CA PRO A 14 -1.35 9.86 25.07
C PRO A 14 -1.93 9.69 23.64
N PHE A 15 -2.38 8.46 23.34
CA PHE A 15 -3.40 8.18 22.33
C PHE A 15 -4.59 7.48 23.03
N PRO A 16 -5.84 7.71 22.59
CA PRO A 16 -7.04 7.25 23.30
C PRO A 16 -7.38 5.80 22.98
N TYR A 17 -7.73 5.03 24.02
CA TYR A 17 -8.32 3.70 23.92
C TYR A 17 -9.83 3.77 24.14
N ILE A 18 -10.58 3.14 23.23
CA ILE A 18 -12.00 2.82 23.34
C ILE A 18 -12.10 1.43 24.01
N ILE A 19 -12.88 1.30 25.09
CA ILE A 19 -13.19 0.02 25.74
C ILE A 19 -14.60 -0.45 25.30
N PRO A 20 -14.79 -1.75 25.01
CA PRO A 20 -16.07 -2.34 24.58
C PRO A 20 -16.95 -2.74 25.77
N ALA A 21 -18.27 -2.70 25.60
CA ALA A 21 -19.24 -3.23 26.56
C ALA A 21 -19.81 -4.59 26.11
N SER A 22 -20.05 -5.41 27.12
CA SER A 22 -20.17 -6.86 27.12
C SER A 22 -21.57 -7.42 26.85
N ARG A 23 -21.53 -8.61 26.26
CA ARG A 23 -22.43 -9.77 26.32
C ARG A 23 -23.54 -9.77 27.41
N THR A 24 -24.76 -10.04 26.94
CA THR A 24 -25.98 -10.38 27.68
C THR A 24 -25.93 -11.80 28.29
N SER A 25 -26.50 -11.97 29.48
CA SER A 25 -26.99 -13.25 30.01
C SER A 25 -28.43 -13.08 30.49
N SER A 26 -29.21 -14.12 30.22
CA SER A 26 -30.65 -14.35 30.37
C SER A 26 -31.16 -14.48 31.81
N ALA A 27 -32.43 -14.11 32.04
CA ALA A 27 -33.48 -14.88 32.76
C ALA A 27 -34.75 -13.99 32.90
N THR A 28 -35.84 -14.27 32.19
CA THR A 28 -37.06 -15.03 32.60
C THR A 28 -38.12 -14.18 33.33
N GLU A 29 -39.31 -14.19 32.73
CA GLU A 29 -40.64 -14.31 33.36
C GLU A 29 -41.51 -13.10 33.79
N THR A 30 -42.70 -13.09 33.17
CA THR A 30 -44.06 -12.82 33.70
C THR A 30 -44.53 -11.39 34.02
N SER A 31 -45.38 -10.90 33.11
CA SER A 31 -46.80 -10.57 33.28
C SER A 31 -47.26 -9.47 34.25
N ARG A 32 -48.20 -8.67 33.71
CA ARG A 32 -49.36 -7.97 34.34
C ARG A 32 -49.25 -6.45 34.57
N THR A 33 -50.10 -5.77 33.78
CA THR A 33 -51.08 -4.70 34.15
C THR A 33 -50.57 -3.39 34.79
N ALA A 34 -50.87 -2.29 34.10
CA ALA A 34 -51.00 -0.92 34.63
C ALA A 34 -52.04 -0.88 35.79
N PRO A 35 -52.05 0.14 36.70
CA PRO A 35 -52.34 1.53 36.34
C PRO A 35 -51.63 2.64 37.16
N ASN A 36 -51.86 3.88 36.70
CA ASN A 36 -51.52 5.19 37.26
C ASN A 36 -51.74 5.35 38.78
N LEU A 37 -50.90 6.15 39.45
CA LEU A 37 -51.34 7.26 40.30
C LEU A 37 -50.19 8.24 40.63
N ALA A 38 -50.53 9.52 40.67
CA ALA A 38 -49.66 10.67 40.91
C ALA A 38 -49.03 10.70 42.31
N GLY A 39 -47.83 11.25 42.41
CA GLY A 39 -47.12 11.50 43.67
C GLY A 39 -45.90 12.39 43.45
N ASP A 40 -46.06 13.62 43.89
CA ASP A 40 -45.13 14.76 43.88
C ASP A 40 -43.77 14.46 44.51
N HIS A 41 -42.66 14.81 43.84
CA HIS A 41 -41.36 15.13 44.46
C HIS A 41 -40.45 15.80 43.42
N SER A 42 -40.49 17.14 43.41
CA SER A 42 -39.52 18.02 42.76
C SER A 42 -38.10 17.78 43.28
N SER A 43 -37.20 17.32 42.40
CA SER A 43 -35.77 17.17 42.71
C SER A 43 -34.99 18.46 42.39
N PRO A 44 -34.06 18.90 43.25
CA PRO A 44 -33.24 20.12 43.05
C PRO A 44 -32.28 20.03 41.84
N PHE A 45 -32.21 18.88 41.18
CA PHE A 45 -31.43 18.66 39.96
C PHE A 45 -32.03 19.35 38.72
N LEU A 46 -33.35 19.40 38.59
CA LEU A 46 -33.99 20.02 37.42
C LEU A 46 -33.89 21.55 37.41
N ALA A 47 -33.96 22.18 38.58
CA ALA A 47 -33.77 23.63 38.71
C ALA A 47 -32.32 24.07 38.41
N THR A 48 -31.34 23.22 38.76
CA THR A 48 -29.93 23.46 38.47
C THR A 48 -29.61 23.22 36.98
N CYS A 49 -30.26 22.25 36.33
CA CYS A 49 -30.12 22.05 34.89
C CYS A 49 -30.73 23.21 34.07
N LEU A 50 -31.85 23.79 34.52
CA LEU A 50 -32.48 24.93 33.83
C LEU A 50 -31.70 26.24 34.00
N SER A 51 -31.01 26.46 35.13
CA SER A 51 -30.15 27.65 35.30
C SER A 51 -28.85 27.56 34.49
N VAL A 52 -28.29 26.36 34.33
CA VAL A 52 -27.14 26.10 33.43
C VAL A 52 -27.56 26.23 31.96
N PHE A 53 -28.76 25.76 31.59
CA PHE A 53 -29.29 25.96 30.23
C PHE A 53 -29.63 27.42 29.92
N SER A 54 -30.12 28.19 30.89
CA SER A 54 -30.40 29.62 30.71
C SER A 54 -29.12 30.46 30.60
N SER A 55 -28.04 30.06 31.29
CA SER A 55 -26.72 30.71 31.19
C SER A 55 -26.00 30.44 29.86
N VAL A 56 -26.37 29.37 29.15
CA VAL A 56 -25.87 29.05 27.81
C VAL A 56 -26.67 29.75 26.70
N LEU A 57 -27.90 30.18 26.99
CA LEU A 57 -28.79 30.81 25.98
C LEU A 57 -28.79 32.36 25.97
N ILE A 58 -28.00 33.02 26.80
CA ILE A 58 -27.79 34.48 26.71
C ILE A 58 -26.39 34.73 26.11
N ALA A 59 -26.24 34.44 24.83
CA ALA A 59 -25.14 34.99 24.05
C ALA A 59 -25.46 36.47 23.78
N SER A 60 -24.58 37.37 24.25
CA SER A 60 -24.66 38.80 23.94
C SER A 60 -24.63 39.00 22.41
N PRO A 61 -25.39 39.94 21.82
CA PRO A 61 -25.37 40.19 20.37
C PRO A 61 -23.96 40.50 19.81
N GLU A 62 -23.03 40.94 20.66
CA GLU A 62 -21.63 41.13 20.32
C GLU A 62 -20.84 39.81 20.16
N THR A 63 -21.17 38.75 20.89
CA THR A 63 -20.46 37.46 20.76
C THR A 63 -20.91 36.68 19.53
N GLU A 64 -22.18 36.78 19.13
CA GLU A 64 -22.66 36.20 17.87
C GLU A 64 -22.06 36.89 16.65
N THR A 65 -21.91 38.21 16.68
CA THR A 65 -21.31 38.97 15.56
C THR A 65 -19.81 38.66 15.39
N ILE A 66 -19.05 38.59 16.49
CA ILE A 66 -17.64 38.18 16.47
C ILE A 66 -17.48 36.73 15.99
N MET A 67 -18.36 35.83 16.46
CA MET A 67 -18.36 34.44 16.02
C MET A 67 -18.66 34.35 14.51
N MET A 68 -19.69 35.05 14.02
CA MET A 68 -20.09 35.07 12.61
C MET A 68 -19.01 35.68 11.69
N GLU A 69 -18.31 36.73 12.13
CA GLU A 69 -17.18 37.28 11.39
C GLU A 69 -16.01 36.29 11.33
N THR A 70 -15.73 35.59 12.42
CA THR A 70 -14.66 34.58 12.48
C THR A 70 -15.00 33.39 11.58
N TRP A 71 -16.27 32.97 11.54
CA TRP A 71 -16.77 31.96 10.61
C TRP A 71 -16.72 32.43 9.16
N ARG A 72 -17.10 33.67 8.85
CA ARG A 72 -16.96 34.24 7.48
C ARG A 72 -15.50 34.30 7.04
N LYS A 73 -14.58 34.73 7.91
CA LYS A 73 -13.14 34.78 7.62
C LYS A 73 -12.56 33.37 7.39
N LYS A 74 -12.93 32.40 8.22
CA LYS A 74 -12.54 30.99 8.04
C LYS A 74 -13.13 30.38 6.78
N ALA A 75 -14.40 30.67 6.48
CA ALA A 75 -15.09 30.20 5.26
C ALA A 75 -14.49 30.82 4.00
N GLY A 76 -14.15 32.12 4.02
CA GLY A 76 -13.47 32.79 2.91
C GLY A 76 -12.05 32.26 2.68
N ALA A 77 -11.28 32.03 3.75
CA ALA A 77 -9.96 31.41 3.65
C ALA A 77 -10.01 29.95 3.17
N ALA A 78 -11.04 29.19 3.59
CA ALA A 78 -11.29 27.84 3.09
C ALA A 78 -11.67 27.87 1.60
N TRP A 79 -12.56 28.78 1.20
CA TRP A 79 -12.98 28.97 -0.19
C TRP A 79 -11.82 29.33 -1.11
N GLU A 80 -10.93 30.24 -0.70
CA GLU A 80 -9.73 30.61 -1.46
C GLU A 80 -8.72 29.46 -1.57
N ARG A 81 -8.56 28.64 -0.52
CA ARG A 81 -7.75 27.42 -0.58
C ARG A 81 -8.35 26.40 -1.55
N THR A 82 -9.68 26.20 -1.52
CA THR A 82 -10.39 25.31 -2.43
C THR A 82 -10.30 25.78 -3.88
N LYS A 83 -10.26 27.09 -4.12
CA LYS A 83 -10.13 27.67 -5.47
C LYS A 83 -8.71 27.58 -6.05
N ARG A 84 -7.67 27.66 -5.20
CA ARG A 84 -6.24 27.55 -5.60
C ARG A 84 -5.73 26.10 -5.64
N ALA A 85 -6.33 25.21 -4.86
CA ALA A 85 -6.01 23.78 -4.83
C ALA A 85 -6.04 23.09 -6.21
N PRO A 86 -7.06 23.28 -7.08
CA PRO A 86 -7.09 22.60 -8.38
C PRO A 86 -6.01 23.11 -9.33
N GLY A 87 -5.67 24.39 -9.31
CA GLY A 87 -4.57 24.94 -10.11
C GLY A 87 -3.20 24.42 -9.68
N LEU A 88 -2.97 24.30 -8.37
CA LEU A 88 -1.74 23.73 -7.82
C LEU A 88 -1.65 22.22 -8.07
N ALA A 89 -2.76 21.49 -7.93
CA ALA A 89 -2.85 20.07 -8.24
C ALA A 89 -2.60 19.81 -9.74
N CYS A 90 -3.21 20.60 -10.63
CA CYS A 90 -3.01 20.49 -12.07
C CYS A 90 -1.55 20.76 -12.46
N ARG A 91 -0.90 21.77 -11.87
CA ARG A 91 0.55 22.00 -12.08
C ARG A 91 1.40 20.83 -11.58
N LYS A 92 1.10 20.28 -10.41
CA LYS A 92 1.80 19.09 -9.90
C LYS A 92 1.60 17.87 -10.79
N MET A 93 0.37 17.62 -11.26
CA MET A 93 0.07 16.53 -12.21
C MET A 93 0.82 16.72 -13.53
N TRP A 94 0.87 17.95 -14.04
CA TRP A 94 1.63 18.29 -15.24
C TRP A 94 3.14 18.06 -15.04
N GLN A 95 3.69 18.44 -13.88
CA GLN A 95 5.08 18.14 -13.53
C GLN A 95 5.34 16.64 -13.50
N VAL A 96 4.48 15.84 -12.84
CA VAL A 96 4.62 14.38 -12.79
C VAL A 96 4.63 13.74 -14.19
N GLY A 97 3.80 14.23 -15.12
CA GLY A 97 3.80 13.75 -16.51
C GLY A 97 5.01 14.22 -17.32
N LYS A 98 5.54 15.41 -17.03
CA LYS A 98 6.73 15.96 -17.68
C LYS A 98 8.03 15.30 -17.21
N ASP A 99 8.10 14.98 -15.91
CA ASP A 99 9.25 14.34 -15.28
C ASP A 99 9.42 12.89 -15.74
N ASP A 100 8.31 12.18 -15.96
CA ASP A 100 8.32 10.80 -16.44
C ASP A 100 7.18 10.55 -17.45
N PRO A 101 7.44 10.72 -18.77
CA PRO A 101 6.42 10.58 -19.81
C PRO A 101 5.80 9.16 -19.85
N ARG A 102 6.51 8.16 -19.29
CA ARG A 102 6.00 6.78 -19.19
C ARG A 102 4.78 6.68 -18.28
N ARG A 103 4.66 7.56 -17.28
CA ARG A 103 3.48 7.63 -16.38
C ARG A 103 2.24 8.11 -17.11
N ALA A 104 2.39 9.10 -17.98
CA ALA A 104 1.30 9.57 -18.83
C ALA A 104 0.85 8.46 -19.81
N ILE A 105 1.82 7.79 -20.46
CA ILE A 105 1.55 6.65 -21.34
C ILE A 105 0.81 5.54 -20.57
N HIS A 106 1.26 5.18 -19.37
CA HIS A 106 0.59 4.18 -18.55
C HIS A 106 -0.84 4.59 -18.15
N ALA A 107 -1.06 5.85 -17.75
CA ALA A 107 -2.40 6.34 -17.44
C ALA A 107 -3.36 6.24 -18.65
N VAL A 108 -2.88 6.57 -19.85
CA VAL A 108 -3.64 6.39 -21.10
C VAL A 108 -3.93 4.91 -21.36
N LYS A 109 -2.97 4.00 -21.14
CA LYS A 109 -3.21 2.55 -21.27
C LYS A 109 -4.29 2.05 -20.31
N VAL A 110 -4.28 2.51 -19.07
CA VAL A 110 -5.29 2.14 -18.07
C VAL A 110 -6.66 2.63 -18.52
N GLY A 111 -6.76 3.88 -18.96
CA GLY A 111 -7.99 4.42 -19.54
C GLY A 111 -8.48 3.61 -20.73
N LEU A 112 -7.60 3.30 -21.68
CA LEU A 112 -7.92 2.50 -22.86
C LEU A 112 -8.35 1.08 -22.49
N ALA A 113 -7.65 0.41 -21.58
CA ALA A 113 -8.02 -0.92 -21.10
C ALA A 113 -9.42 -0.93 -20.48
N LEU A 114 -9.74 0.07 -19.65
CA LEU A 114 -11.07 0.21 -19.06
C LEU A 114 -12.13 0.46 -20.13
N THR A 115 -11.87 1.36 -21.09
CA THR A 115 -12.81 1.61 -22.20
C THR A 115 -13.03 0.38 -23.06
N LEU A 116 -11.99 -0.42 -23.34
CA LEU A 116 -12.13 -1.67 -24.09
C LEU A 116 -12.95 -2.71 -23.33
N VAL A 117 -12.72 -2.87 -22.03
CA VAL A 117 -13.51 -3.80 -21.20
C VAL A 117 -14.98 -3.38 -21.18
N SER A 118 -15.24 -2.08 -21.02
CA SER A 118 -16.60 -1.53 -21.06
C SER A 118 -17.23 -1.67 -22.45
N MET A 119 -16.48 -1.43 -23.53
CA MET A 119 -16.97 -1.54 -24.90
C MET A 119 -17.28 -3.00 -25.27
N LEU A 120 -16.42 -3.95 -24.87
CA LEU A 120 -16.65 -5.39 -25.03
C LEU A 120 -17.92 -5.84 -24.31
N TYR A 121 -18.24 -5.23 -23.17
CA TYR A 121 -19.49 -5.50 -22.46
C TYR A 121 -20.73 -4.92 -23.16
N LEU A 122 -20.62 -3.75 -23.77
CA LEU A 122 -21.72 -3.13 -24.52
C LEU A 122 -22.00 -3.84 -25.85
N LEU A 123 -21.03 -4.59 -26.39
CA LEU A 123 -21.21 -5.48 -27.53
C LEU A 123 -21.90 -6.77 -27.07
N GLU A 124 -23.21 -6.66 -26.88
CA GLU A 124 -24.15 -7.68 -26.42
C GLU A 124 -24.02 -9.10 -27.05
N PRO A 125 -23.68 -9.29 -28.35
CA PRO A 125 -23.57 -10.65 -28.92
C PRO A 125 -22.38 -11.48 -28.42
N LEU A 126 -21.40 -10.90 -27.71
CA LEU A 126 -20.27 -11.65 -27.12
C LEU A 126 -20.54 -12.12 -25.67
N PHE A 127 -21.59 -11.63 -25.02
CA PHE A 127 -21.85 -11.81 -23.58
C PHE A 127 -23.30 -12.23 -23.25
N GLU A 128 -23.97 -12.99 -24.12
CA GLU A 128 -25.24 -13.63 -23.75
C GLU A 128 -25.08 -14.45 -22.46
N GLY A 129 -25.71 -14.00 -21.36
CA GLY A 129 -25.72 -14.70 -20.07
C GLY A 129 -24.69 -14.26 -19.01
N ILE A 130 -23.83 -13.27 -19.28
CA ILE A 130 -22.70 -12.92 -18.40
C ILE A 130 -22.87 -11.56 -17.68
N GLY A 131 -24.02 -10.90 -17.83
CA GLY A 131 -24.29 -9.53 -17.34
C GLY A 131 -23.84 -9.22 -15.89
N GLN A 132 -24.06 -10.13 -14.94
CA GLN A 132 -23.65 -9.94 -13.54
C GLN A 132 -22.13 -10.08 -13.30
N ASN A 133 -21.39 -10.68 -14.24
CA ASN A 133 -19.96 -10.96 -14.10
C ASN A 133 -19.07 -9.81 -14.63
N ALA A 134 -19.65 -8.78 -15.24
CA ALA A 134 -18.91 -7.65 -15.81
C ALA A 134 -18.08 -6.86 -14.79
N ILE A 135 -18.61 -6.71 -13.57
CA ILE A 135 -17.91 -6.05 -12.46
C ILE A 135 -16.56 -6.74 -12.20
N TRP A 136 -16.49 -8.07 -12.35
CA TRP A 136 -15.27 -8.84 -12.13
C TRP A 136 -14.21 -8.59 -13.19
N ALA A 137 -14.61 -8.40 -14.45
CA ALA A 137 -13.68 -8.05 -15.52
C ALA A 137 -13.09 -6.65 -15.29
N VAL A 138 -13.92 -5.65 -14.98
CA VAL A 138 -13.46 -4.27 -14.70
C VAL A 138 -12.56 -4.24 -13.47
N MET A 139 -12.95 -4.89 -12.37
CA MET A 139 -12.13 -5.02 -11.16
C MET A 139 -10.82 -5.76 -11.42
N THR A 140 -10.79 -6.68 -12.38
CA THR A 140 -9.55 -7.36 -12.79
C THR A 140 -8.63 -6.37 -13.46
N VAL A 141 -9.13 -5.57 -14.40
CA VAL A 141 -8.31 -4.58 -15.11
C VAL A 141 -7.71 -3.55 -14.16
N VAL A 142 -8.50 -3.01 -13.24
CA VAL A 142 -8.02 -2.03 -12.26
C VAL A 142 -6.93 -2.60 -11.35
N VAL A 143 -7.04 -3.88 -10.95
CA VAL A 143 -6.16 -4.46 -9.92
C VAL A 143 -4.95 -5.18 -10.53
N VAL A 144 -5.06 -5.68 -11.77
CA VAL A 144 -4.00 -6.45 -12.45
C VAL A 144 -3.11 -5.56 -13.29
N LEU A 145 -3.67 -4.51 -13.91
CA LEU A 145 -2.90 -3.63 -14.77
C LEU A 145 -1.91 -2.81 -13.93
N GLU A 146 -0.63 -3.12 -14.09
CA GLU A 146 0.48 -2.49 -13.38
C GLU A 146 1.34 -1.67 -14.32
N PHE A 147 2.22 -0.85 -13.74
CA PHE A 147 3.09 0.04 -14.51
C PHE A 147 3.98 -0.72 -15.52
N THR A 148 4.49 -1.89 -15.13
CA THR A 148 5.34 -2.74 -15.96
C THR A 148 4.62 -3.97 -16.48
N ALA A 149 5.08 -4.48 -17.63
CA ALA A 149 4.52 -5.69 -18.22
C ALA A 149 4.71 -6.93 -17.33
N GLY A 150 5.91 -7.09 -16.74
CA GLY A 150 6.20 -8.20 -15.83
C GLY A 150 5.33 -8.20 -14.57
N ALA A 151 5.08 -7.03 -13.98
CA ALA A 151 4.19 -6.90 -12.82
C ALA A 151 2.73 -7.26 -13.20
N THR A 152 2.26 -6.79 -14.35
CA THR A 152 0.92 -7.12 -14.87
C THR A 152 0.76 -8.63 -15.06
N LEU A 153 1.76 -9.28 -15.68
CA LEU A 153 1.73 -10.72 -15.94
C LEU A 153 1.79 -11.54 -14.64
N CYS A 154 2.67 -11.17 -13.70
CA CYS A 154 2.75 -11.80 -12.39
C CYS A 154 1.44 -11.67 -11.60
N LYS A 155 0.84 -10.47 -11.53
CA LYS A 155 -0.46 -10.26 -10.86
C LYS A 155 -1.59 -11.00 -11.56
N GLY A 156 -1.63 -10.98 -12.89
CA GLY A 156 -2.65 -11.66 -13.69
C GLY A 156 -2.63 -13.17 -13.46
N LEU A 157 -1.44 -13.79 -13.48
CA LEU A 157 -1.26 -15.21 -13.18
C LEU A 157 -1.60 -15.55 -11.73
N ASN A 158 -1.14 -14.75 -10.77
CA ASN A 158 -1.49 -14.95 -9.36
C ASN A 158 -3.00 -14.86 -9.13
N ARG A 159 -3.69 -13.98 -9.86
CA ARG A 159 -5.15 -13.85 -9.78
C ARG A 159 -5.88 -15.05 -10.40
N GLY A 160 -5.41 -15.52 -11.55
CA GLY A 160 -5.92 -16.74 -12.18
C GLY A 160 -5.73 -17.97 -11.28
N LEU A 161 -4.50 -18.20 -10.80
CA LEU A 161 -4.17 -19.34 -9.94
C LEU A 161 -4.94 -19.29 -8.61
N GLY A 162 -5.05 -18.11 -7.98
CA GLY A 162 -5.84 -17.93 -6.77
C GLY A 162 -7.31 -18.29 -6.98
N THR A 163 -7.89 -17.95 -8.14
CA THR A 163 -9.28 -18.28 -8.49
C THR A 163 -9.47 -19.77 -8.72
N ILE A 164 -8.52 -20.44 -9.42
CA ILE A 164 -8.57 -21.89 -9.65
C ILE A 164 -8.49 -22.64 -8.32
N MET A 165 -7.55 -22.27 -7.44
CA MET A 165 -7.42 -22.89 -6.13
C MET A 165 -8.67 -22.65 -5.26
N ALA A 166 -9.20 -21.43 -5.26
CA ALA A 166 -10.41 -21.09 -4.53
C ALA A 166 -11.64 -21.85 -5.03
N GLY A 167 -11.83 -21.92 -6.35
CA GLY A 167 -12.93 -22.67 -6.96
C GLY A 167 -12.84 -24.16 -6.70
N SER A 168 -11.64 -24.74 -6.78
CA SER A 168 -11.41 -26.16 -6.48
C SER A 168 -11.71 -26.49 -5.02
N LEU A 169 -11.27 -25.63 -4.09
CA LEU A 169 -11.54 -25.82 -2.66
C LEU A 169 -13.01 -25.62 -2.32
N ALA A 170 -13.67 -24.62 -2.92
CA ALA A 170 -15.10 -24.40 -2.76
C ALA A 170 -15.93 -25.58 -3.27
N PHE A 171 -15.55 -26.16 -4.42
CA PHE A 171 -16.19 -27.37 -4.94
C PHE A 171 -16.03 -28.56 -3.97
N LEU A 172 -14.84 -28.76 -3.41
CA LEU A 172 -14.58 -29.83 -2.45
C LEU A 172 -15.44 -29.67 -1.18
N ILE A 173 -15.60 -28.44 -0.68
CA ILE A 173 -16.45 -28.17 0.48
C ILE A 173 -17.92 -28.40 0.16
N GLU A 174 -18.39 -27.97 -1.01
CA GLU A 174 -19.77 -28.18 -1.42
C GLU A 174 -20.08 -29.67 -1.57
N PHE A 175 -19.18 -30.43 -2.21
CA PHE A 175 -19.31 -31.88 -2.38
C PHE A 175 -19.44 -32.61 -1.03
N VAL A 176 -18.68 -32.20 -0.01
CA VAL A 176 -18.81 -32.76 1.34
C VAL A 176 -20.09 -32.29 2.04
N ALA A 177 -20.53 -31.06 1.78
CA ALA A 177 -21.71 -30.49 2.42
C ALA A 177 -23.04 -31.06 1.90
N GLU A 178 -23.09 -31.56 0.65
CA GLU A 178 -24.29 -32.15 0.06
C GLU A 178 -24.85 -33.33 0.87
N GLU A 179 -23.97 -34.10 1.52
CA GLU A 179 -24.35 -35.26 2.35
C GLU A 179 -24.93 -34.90 3.73
N THR A 180 -24.89 -33.62 4.14
CA THR A 180 -25.21 -33.19 5.53
C THR A 180 -26.60 -32.56 5.73
N GLY A 181 -27.45 -32.56 4.71
CA GLY A 181 -28.79 -31.96 4.75
C GLY A 181 -28.79 -30.42 4.81
N GLN A 182 -29.96 -29.76 4.70
CA GLN A 182 -30.02 -28.29 4.51
C GLN A 182 -29.45 -27.47 5.69
N VAL A 183 -29.75 -27.86 6.93
CA VAL A 183 -29.26 -27.14 8.13
C VAL A 183 -27.78 -27.45 8.38
N GLY A 184 -27.38 -28.71 8.21
CA GLY A 184 -25.98 -29.14 8.35
C GLY A 184 -25.07 -28.49 7.30
N ARG A 185 -25.55 -28.36 6.06
CA ARG A 185 -24.85 -27.68 4.97
C ARG A 185 -24.53 -26.22 5.31
N ALA A 186 -25.49 -25.46 5.85
CA ALA A 186 -25.26 -24.06 6.23
C ALA A 186 -24.21 -23.92 7.33
N ILE A 187 -24.27 -24.78 8.35
CA ILE A 187 -23.30 -24.79 9.47
C ILE A 187 -21.92 -25.19 8.96
N PHE A 188 -21.83 -26.24 8.13
CA PHE A 188 -20.57 -26.72 7.59
C PHE A 188 -19.87 -25.68 6.70
N ILE A 189 -20.62 -25.05 5.79
CA ILE A 189 -20.12 -23.96 4.95
C ILE A 189 -19.65 -22.79 5.81
N GLY A 190 -20.42 -22.39 6.82
CA GLY A 190 -20.04 -21.31 7.74
C GLY A 190 -18.73 -21.62 8.51
N CYS A 191 -18.59 -22.83 9.03
CA CYS A 191 -17.37 -23.31 9.67
C CYS A 191 -16.18 -23.32 8.71
N ALA A 192 -16.37 -23.78 7.47
CA ALA A 192 -15.31 -23.81 6.47
C ALA A 192 -14.83 -22.39 6.10
N VAL A 193 -15.76 -21.45 5.90
CA VAL A 193 -15.45 -20.02 5.68
C VAL A 193 -14.67 -19.44 6.86
N PHE A 194 -15.09 -19.73 8.09
CA PHE A 194 -14.40 -19.24 9.28
C PHE A 194 -12.98 -19.80 9.39
N ILE A 195 -12.81 -21.13 9.27
CA ILE A 195 -11.51 -21.80 9.42
C ILE A 195 -10.54 -21.35 8.31
N ILE A 196 -10.97 -21.40 7.06
CA ILE A 196 -10.12 -21.00 5.92
C ILE A 196 -9.82 -19.51 5.96
N GLY A 197 -10.80 -18.68 6.36
CA GLY A 197 -10.62 -17.25 6.54
C GLY A 197 -9.62 -16.90 7.63
N ALA A 198 -9.73 -17.54 8.79
CA ALA A 198 -8.79 -17.38 9.89
C ALA A 198 -7.39 -17.88 9.49
N ALA A 199 -7.29 -19.05 8.88
CA ALA A 199 -6.03 -19.63 8.44
C ALA A 199 -5.32 -18.76 7.39
N ALA A 200 -6.02 -18.32 6.34
CA ALA A 200 -5.46 -17.46 5.30
C ALA A 200 -4.99 -16.11 5.88
N THR A 201 -5.77 -15.53 6.79
CA THR A 201 -5.40 -14.27 7.46
C THR A 201 -4.20 -14.46 8.38
N TYR A 202 -4.12 -15.58 9.10
CA TYR A 202 -2.97 -15.91 9.94
C TYR A 202 -1.69 -16.13 9.12
N LEU A 203 -1.79 -16.87 8.01
CA LEU A 203 -0.69 -17.08 7.07
C LEU A 203 -0.14 -15.75 6.53
N ARG A 204 -0.98 -14.72 6.41
CA ARG A 204 -0.58 -13.37 5.97
C ARG A 204 0.37 -12.67 6.95
N PHE A 205 0.35 -13.02 8.24
CA PHE A 205 1.29 -12.46 9.21
C PHE A 205 2.68 -13.07 9.12
N LEU A 206 2.83 -14.23 8.46
CA LEU A 206 4.14 -14.84 8.25
C LEU A 206 4.95 -13.97 7.28
N PRO A 207 6.15 -13.48 7.67
CA PRO A 207 6.92 -12.55 6.85
C PRO A 207 7.30 -13.15 5.49
N TYR A 208 7.51 -14.46 5.43
CA TYR A 208 7.79 -15.18 4.18
C TYR A 208 6.61 -15.16 3.20
N VAL A 209 5.39 -15.40 3.70
CA VAL A 209 4.16 -15.38 2.88
C VAL A 209 3.81 -13.95 2.51
N LYS A 210 3.89 -13.01 3.46
CA LYS A 210 3.65 -11.58 3.22
C LYS A 210 4.54 -10.99 2.14
N LYS A 211 5.81 -11.42 2.07
CA LYS A 211 6.74 -10.90 1.08
C LYS A 211 6.47 -11.45 -0.33
N ASN A 212 6.14 -12.74 -0.43
CA ASN A 212 6.13 -13.45 -1.71
C ASN A 212 4.72 -13.70 -2.28
N TYR A 213 3.70 -13.82 -1.42
CA TYR A 213 2.39 -14.35 -1.76
C TYR A 213 1.21 -13.53 -1.21
N ASP A 214 1.43 -12.36 -0.59
CA ASP A 214 0.35 -11.54 0.04
C ASP A 214 -0.83 -11.30 -0.90
N TYR A 215 -0.53 -10.86 -2.13
CA TYR A 215 -1.54 -10.62 -3.15
C TYR A 215 -2.30 -11.91 -3.51
N GLY A 216 -1.59 -13.03 -3.71
CA GLY A 216 -2.20 -14.31 -4.05
C GLY A 216 -3.12 -14.85 -2.95
N VAL A 217 -2.72 -14.72 -1.68
CA VAL A 217 -3.53 -15.12 -0.51
C VAL A 217 -4.78 -14.25 -0.39
N VAL A 218 -4.67 -12.93 -0.60
CA VAL A 218 -5.82 -12.03 -0.57
C VAL A 218 -6.83 -12.35 -1.67
N ILE A 219 -6.35 -12.58 -2.90
CA ILE A 219 -7.23 -12.99 -4.00
C ILE A 219 -7.87 -14.33 -3.70
N PHE A 220 -7.09 -15.35 -3.34
CA PHE A 220 -7.61 -16.67 -2.98
C PHE A 220 -8.72 -16.58 -1.93
N LEU A 221 -8.47 -15.85 -0.84
CA LEU A 221 -9.44 -15.67 0.25
C LEU A 221 -10.72 -14.96 -0.23
N LEU A 222 -10.58 -13.87 -0.99
CA LEU A 222 -11.71 -13.12 -1.53
C LEU A 222 -12.56 -13.99 -2.46
N THR A 223 -11.92 -14.70 -3.39
CA THR A 223 -12.63 -15.56 -4.35
C THR A 223 -13.26 -16.76 -3.66
N PHE A 224 -12.57 -17.38 -2.71
CA PHE A 224 -13.09 -18.53 -1.95
C PHE A 224 -14.35 -18.14 -1.18
N ASN A 225 -14.28 -17.09 -0.36
CA ASN A 225 -15.44 -16.64 0.41
C ASN A 225 -16.62 -16.29 -0.49
N LEU A 226 -16.34 -15.66 -1.63
CA LEU A 226 -17.38 -15.24 -2.53
C LEU A 226 -18.02 -16.41 -3.30
N ILE A 227 -17.23 -17.37 -3.79
CA ILE A 227 -17.76 -18.56 -4.48
C ILE A 227 -18.57 -19.40 -3.49
N THR A 228 -18.03 -19.64 -2.29
CA THR A 228 -18.68 -20.44 -1.24
C THR A 228 -19.99 -19.81 -0.75
N VAL A 229 -20.03 -18.49 -0.53
CA VAL A 229 -21.27 -17.79 -0.15
C VAL A 229 -22.27 -17.72 -1.31
N SER A 230 -21.81 -17.57 -2.56
CA SER A 230 -22.69 -17.58 -3.74
C SER A 230 -23.27 -18.97 -4.01
N SER A 231 -22.49 -20.03 -3.76
CA SER A 231 -22.89 -21.44 -3.88
C SER A 231 -24.10 -21.77 -3.00
N PHE A 232 -24.12 -21.22 -1.78
CA PHE A 232 -25.25 -21.44 -0.87
C PHE A 232 -26.60 -21.00 -1.47
N ARG A 233 -26.59 -19.98 -2.35
CA ARG A 233 -27.80 -19.46 -3.00
C ARG A 233 -28.10 -20.11 -4.35
N VAL A 234 -27.09 -20.65 -5.04
CA VAL A 234 -27.20 -21.17 -6.41
C VAL A 234 -26.42 -22.48 -6.52
N SER A 235 -27.11 -23.57 -6.84
CA SER A 235 -26.63 -24.97 -6.75
C SER A 235 -25.51 -25.39 -7.73
N ASN A 236 -24.86 -24.47 -8.45
CA ASN A 236 -23.88 -24.81 -9.49
C ASN A 236 -22.53 -24.11 -9.29
N VAL A 237 -21.74 -24.58 -8.32
CA VAL A 237 -20.40 -24.04 -8.00
C VAL A 237 -19.48 -24.01 -9.21
N MET A 238 -19.48 -25.10 -10.00
CA MET A 238 -18.64 -25.21 -11.19
C MET A 238 -18.98 -24.17 -12.25
N LYS A 239 -20.27 -23.88 -12.45
CA LYS A 239 -20.70 -22.83 -13.38
C LYS A 239 -20.25 -21.45 -12.90
N ILE A 240 -20.43 -21.15 -11.61
CA ILE A 240 -20.02 -19.87 -10.99
C ILE A 240 -18.48 -19.69 -11.08
N ALA A 241 -17.72 -20.75 -10.78
CA ALA A 241 -16.26 -20.72 -10.86
C ALA A 241 -15.77 -20.55 -12.31
N HIS A 242 -16.38 -21.25 -13.25
CA HIS A 242 -16.03 -21.16 -14.68
C HIS A 242 -16.30 -19.76 -15.25
N GLU A 243 -17.47 -19.18 -14.97
CA GLU A 243 -17.79 -17.81 -15.39
C GLU A 243 -16.80 -16.77 -14.84
N ARG A 244 -16.37 -16.95 -13.57
CA ARG A 244 -15.32 -16.11 -12.97
C ARG A 244 -13.97 -16.28 -13.64
N LEU A 245 -13.58 -17.51 -13.95
CA LEU A 245 -12.32 -17.78 -14.64
C LEU A 245 -12.30 -17.15 -16.04
N ILE A 246 -13.39 -17.26 -16.81
CA ILE A 246 -13.49 -16.64 -18.13
C ILE A 246 -13.42 -15.11 -18.03
N THR A 247 -14.19 -14.50 -17.13
CA THR A 247 -14.17 -13.03 -16.98
C THR A 247 -12.84 -12.49 -16.50
N ILE A 248 -12.14 -13.20 -15.61
CA ILE A 248 -10.78 -12.88 -15.21
C ILE A 248 -9.81 -13.08 -16.38
N ALA A 249 -9.95 -14.15 -17.16
CA ALA A 249 -9.11 -14.41 -18.33
C ALA A 249 -9.27 -13.30 -19.38
N ILE A 250 -10.48 -12.82 -19.65
CA ILE A 250 -10.75 -11.68 -20.54
C ILE A 250 -10.09 -10.42 -19.99
N GLY A 251 -10.30 -10.10 -18.71
CA GLY A 251 -9.68 -8.93 -18.07
C GLY A 251 -8.16 -8.97 -18.10
N CYS A 252 -7.55 -10.10 -17.73
CA CYS A 252 -6.11 -10.34 -17.83
C CYS A 252 -5.61 -10.26 -19.27
N GLY A 253 -6.36 -10.80 -20.24
CA GLY A 253 -6.03 -10.74 -21.66
C GLY A 253 -5.95 -9.31 -22.18
N ILE A 254 -6.93 -8.47 -21.84
CA ILE A 254 -6.93 -7.05 -22.20
C ILE A 254 -5.77 -6.31 -21.53
N CYS A 255 -5.48 -6.62 -20.25
CA CYS A 255 -4.33 -6.05 -19.55
C CYS A 255 -3.01 -6.43 -20.21
N LEU A 256 -2.83 -7.70 -20.57
CA LEU A 256 -1.62 -8.18 -21.25
C LEU A 256 -1.49 -7.59 -22.65
N PHE A 257 -2.58 -7.49 -23.41
CA PHE A 257 -2.61 -6.82 -24.71
C PHE A 257 -2.10 -5.38 -24.59
N MET A 258 -2.65 -4.61 -23.63
CA MET A 258 -2.24 -3.23 -23.40
C MET A 258 -0.81 -3.11 -22.88
N SER A 259 -0.38 -3.98 -21.98
CA SER A 259 0.95 -3.91 -21.37
C SER A 259 2.08 -4.38 -22.29
N LEU A 260 1.82 -5.36 -23.16
CA LEU A 260 2.84 -5.98 -24.03
C LEU A 260 2.90 -5.36 -25.43
N LEU A 261 1.76 -4.95 -26.02
CA LEU A 261 1.73 -4.48 -27.41
C LEU A 261 1.73 -2.96 -27.53
N VAL A 262 1.10 -2.24 -26.59
CA VAL A 262 1.06 -0.78 -26.61
C VAL A 262 2.24 -0.26 -25.78
N PHE A 263 3.34 0.17 -26.41
CA PHE A 263 4.52 0.78 -25.77
C PHE A 263 5.00 0.08 -24.48
N PRO A 264 5.53 -1.15 -24.56
CA PRO A 264 5.85 -1.95 -23.38
C PRO A 264 6.87 -1.25 -22.45
N ILE A 265 6.58 -1.28 -21.15
CA ILE A 265 7.46 -0.75 -20.10
C ILE A 265 8.06 -1.95 -19.36
N TRP A 266 9.39 -2.04 -19.37
CA TRP A 266 10.15 -3.17 -18.86
C TRP A 266 10.81 -2.84 -17.52
N SER A 267 10.46 -3.62 -16.50
CA SER A 267 11.05 -3.59 -15.15
C SER A 267 12.55 -3.89 -15.17
N GLY A 268 13.01 -4.73 -16.11
CA GLY A 268 14.44 -5.03 -16.26
C GLY A 268 15.27 -3.79 -16.63
N GLN A 269 14.73 -2.91 -17.49
CA GLN A 269 15.39 -1.66 -17.86
C GLN A 269 15.43 -0.69 -16.67
N ASP A 270 14.34 -0.61 -15.92
CA ASP A 270 14.25 0.24 -14.74
C ASP A 270 15.21 -0.22 -13.63
N LEU A 271 15.36 -1.54 -13.44
CA LEU A 271 16.35 -2.11 -12.53
C LEU A 271 17.79 -1.73 -12.95
N HIS A 272 18.10 -1.81 -14.25
CA HIS A 272 19.41 -1.42 -14.77
C HIS A 272 19.68 0.06 -14.54
N ASN A 273 18.77 0.94 -14.97
CA ASN A 273 18.90 2.38 -14.81
C ASN A 273 19.02 2.80 -13.33
N SER A 274 18.21 2.19 -12.46
CA SER A 274 18.27 2.39 -11.01
C SER A 274 19.63 1.99 -10.43
N THR A 275 20.18 0.86 -10.87
CA THR A 275 21.50 0.40 -10.43
C THR A 275 22.61 1.36 -10.87
N VAL A 276 22.58 1.83 -12.12
CA VAL A 276 23.55 2.79 -12.65
C VAL A 276 23.46 4.14 -11.92
N SER A 277 22.24 4.65 -11.72
CA SER A 277 22.02 5.93 -11.02
C SER A 277 22.52 5.88 -9.57
N LYS A 278 22.32 4.76 -8.86
CA LYS A 278 22.86 4.57 -7.51
C LYS A 278 24.38 4.50 -7.49
N LEU A 279 24.99 3.81 -8.44
CA LEU A 279 26.45 3.78 -8.59
C LEU A 279 27.02 5.18 -8.78
N GLN A 280 26.42 5.95 -9.69
CA GLN A 280 26.82 7.34 -9.96
C GLN A 280 26.60 8.25 -8.74
N GLY A 281 25.44 8.14 -8.08
CA GLY A 281 25.15 8.92 -6.88
C GLY A 281 26.14 8.63 -5.76
N LEU A 282 26.50 7.35 -5.57
CA LEU A 282 27.46 6.93 -4.56
C LEU A 282 28.89 7.36 -4.90
N ALA A 283 29.28 7.31 -6.18
CA ALA A 283 30.56 7.84 -6.64
C ALA A 283 30.66 9.35 -6.41
N LYS A 284 29.60 10.10 -6.76
CA LYS A 284 29.53 11.55 -6.54
C LYS A 284 29.63 11.92 -5.06
N SER A 285 28.94 11.19 -4.19
CA SER A 285 29.05 11.41 -2.73
C SER A 285 30.46 11.18 -2.18
N ILE A 286 31.24 10.27 -2.79
CA ILE A 286 32.63 10.03 -2.39
C ILE A 286 33.55 11.13 -2.92
N GLU A 287 33.32 11.58 -4.15
CA GLU A 287 34.05 12.71 -4.73
C GLU A 287 33.82 13.99 -3.89
N GLU A 288 32.56 14.28 -3.54
CA GLU A 288 32.19 15.40 -2.67
C GLU A 288 32.80 15.28 -1.27
N ALA A 289 32.81 14.07 -0.68
CA ALA A 289 33.51 13.82 0.57
C ALA A 289 35.03 14.05 0.46
N GLY A 290 35.63 13.76 -0.70
CA GLY A 290 37.04 14.02 -0.97
C GLY A 290 37.37 15.49 -1.21
N THR A 291 36.44 16.27 -1.76
CA THR A 291 36.61 17.72 -1.96
C THR A 291 36.39 18.51 -0.68
N GLU A 292 35.42 18.15 0.17
CA GLU A 292 35.24 18.77 1.50
C GLU A 292 36.52 18.65 2.34
N VAL A 293 37.18 17.50 2.25
CA VAL A 293 38.46 17.23 2.87
C VAL A 293 39.59 18.14 2.36
N ARG A 294 39.48 18.68 1.14
CA ARG A 294 40.47 19.55 0.49
C ARG A 294 40.15 21.04 0.63
N GLU A 295 38.88 21.41 0.73
CA GLU A 295 38.40 22.81 0.81
C GLU A 295 38.38 23.37 2.24
N GLU A 296 38.47 22.53 3.29
CA GLU A 296 38.73 23.00 4.67
C GLU A 296 40.11 23.68 4.86
N GLU A 297 40.85 24.00 3.79
CA GLU A 297 41.99 24.94 3.81
C GLU A 297 41.55 26.42 3.67
N SER A 298 40.28 26.70 3.37
CA SER A 298 39.74 28.07 3.38
C SER A 298 38.45 28.12 4.20
N ASP A 299 38.52 28.82 5.33
CA ASP A 299 37.40 29.14 6.21
C ASP A 299 36.20 29.66 5.40
N ASP A 300 35.02 29.06 5.63
CA ASP A 300 33.77 29.80 5.85
C ASP A 300 32.66 28.82 6.29
N GLU A 301 32.20 29.02 7.53
CA GLU A 301 31.04 28.39 8.13
C GLU A 301 29.76 29.02 7.56
N ASP A 302 29.10 28.34 6.62
CA ASP A 302 27.64 28.46 6.44
C ASP A 302 27.12 27.34 5.53
N LYS A 303 26.85 26.15 6.09
CA LYS A 303 26.08 25.10 5.38
C LYS A 303 24.60 25.20 5.76
N SER A 304 23.83 25.77 4.84
CA SER A 304 22.38 25.93 4.86
C SER A 304 21.62 24.60 5.01
N CYS A 305 20.39 24.68 5.55
CA CYS A 305 19.42 23.58 5.81
C CYS A 305 18.88 22.80 4.58
N ASP A 306 19.69 22.53 3.54
CA ASP A 306 19.38 21.53 2.51
C ASP A 306 20.02 20.19 2.89
N GLU A 307 19.38 19.05 2.58
CA GLU A 307 19.95 17.74 2.91
C GLU A 307 21.35 17.57 2.28
N ASP A 308 22.36 17.23 3.09
CA ASP A 308 23.74 17.03 2.62
C ASP A 308 23.76 16.15 1.37
N PRO A 309 24.42 16.57 0.27
CA PRO A 309 24.40 15.83 -0.99
C PRO A 309 25.05 14.44 -0.84
N ILE A 310 26.00 14.31 0.10
CA ILE A 310 26.60 13.05 0.55
C ILE A 310 25.53 12.15 1.19
N TYR A 311 24.73 12.67 2.14
CA TYR A 311 23.63 11.96 2.80
C TYR A 311 22.60 11.44 1.78
N LYS A 312 22.19 12.28 0.84
CA LYS A 312 21.20 11.93 -0.18
C LYS A 312 21.68 10.78 -1.08
N GLY A 313 22.95 10.76 -1.45
CA GLY A 313 23.50 9.74 -2.34
C GLY A 313 23.55 8.35 -1.71
N TYR A 314 24.05 8.20 -0.48
CA TYR A 314 24.09 6.88 0.16
C TYR A 314 22.73 6.41 0.72
N LYS A 315 21.86 7.33 1.16
CA LYS A 315 20.51 6.99 1.67
C LYS A 315 19.67 6.29 0.61
N ALA A 316 19.70 6.82 -0.62
CA ALA A 316 18.99 6.23 -1.76
C ALA A 316 19.43 4.77 -2.03
N VAL A 317 20.69 4.43 -1.77
CA VAL A 317 21.20 3.06 -1.90
C VAL A 317 20.70 2.17 -0.77
N LEU A 318 20.75 2.65 0.47
CA LEU A 318 20.35 1.90 1.67
C LEU A 318 18.86 1.51 1.64
N ASP A 319 17.99 2.43 1.23
CA ASP A 319 16.53 2.22 1.19
C ASP A 319 16.08 1.37 0.00
N SER A 320 16.96 1.09 -0.97
CA SER A 320 16.56 0.51 -2.24
C SER A 320 16.33 -1.00 -2.26
N LYS A 321 16.62 -1.72 -1.17
CA LYS A 321 16.60 -3.20 -1.14
C LYS A 321 15.27 -3.80 -1.62
N SER A 322 14.15 -3.31 -1.10
CA SER A 322 12.82 -3.85 -1.43
C SER A 322 12.43 -3.55 -2.88
N ILE A 323 12.81 -2.37 -3.37
CA ILE A 323 12.55 -1.93 -4.75
C ILE A 323 13.33 -2.79 -5.74
N ASP A 324 14.61 -3.03 -5.48
CA ASP A 324 15.46 -3.83 -6.37
C ASP A 324 15.01 -5.30 -6.42
N GLU A 325 14.63 -5.87 -5.27
CA GLU A 325 14.08 -7.23 -5.20
C GLU A 325 12.75 -7.34 -5.95
N ALA A 326 11.87 -6.34 -5.84
CA ALA A 326 10.60 -6.31 -6.57
C ALA A 326 10.80 -6.16 -8.08
N LEU A 327 11.65 -5.22 -8.50
CA LEU A 327 11.98 -5.02 -9.92
C LEU A 327 12.63 -6.25 -10.54
N ALA A 328 13.52 -6.93 -9.82
CA ALA A 328 14.13 -8.18 -10.27
C ALA A 328 13.11 -9.34 -10.36
N MET A 329 12.15 -9.40 -9.43
CA MET A 329 11.05 -10.35 -9.50
C MET A 329 10.21 -10.08 -10.75
N TYR A 330 9.74 -8.85 -10.97
CA TYR A 330 8.92 -8.52 -12.14
C TYR A 330 9.67 -8.73 -13.46
N ALA A 331 10.95 -8.37 -13.53
CA ALA A 331 11.78 -8.60 -14.71
C ALA A 331 11.93 -10.10 -15.06
N SER A 332 11.81 -11.00 -14.08
CA SER A 332 11.85 -12.45 -14.33
C SER A 332 10.59 -13.00 -15.01
N TRP A 333 9.47 -12.28 -14.90
CA TRP A 333 8.19 -12.62 -15.55
C TRP A 333 8.07 -12.04 -16.97
N GLU A 334 9.01 -11.21 -17.40
CA GLU A 334 8.96 -10.55 -18.69
C GLU A 334 9.24 -11.52 -19.84
N PRO A 335 8.49 -11.44 -20.97
CA PRO A 335 8.75 -12.30 -22.11
C PRO A 335 10.17 -12.09 -22.64
N ARG A 336 10.85 -13.21 -22.90
CA ARG A 336 12.26 -13.21 -23.30
C ARG A 336 12.43 -12.54 -24.66
N HIS A 337 13.17 -11.45 -24.69
CA HIS A 337 13.50 -10.74 -25.94
C HIS A 337 14.51 -11.50 -26.82
N SER A 338 15.32 -12.41 -26.25
CA SER A 338 16.27 -13.24 -27.01
C SER A 338 16.43 -14.64 -26.39
N ARG A 339 16.58 -15.67 -27.24
CA ARG A 339 16.74 -17.10 -26.88
C ARG A 339 18.06 -17.39 -26.14
N HIS A 340 19.08 -16.54 -26.29
CA HIS A 340 20.44 -16.77 -25.80
C HIS A 340 20.84 -15.95 -24.57
N CYS A 341 20.09 -14.91 -24.19
CA CYS A 341 20.36 -14.13 -22.98
C CYS A 341 19.53 -14.65 -21.79
N ARG A 342 20.16 -15.45 -20.93
CA ARG A 342 19.67 -15.59 -19.54
C ARG A 342 19.98 -14.29 -18.82
N TYR A 343 19.01 -13.39 -18.77
CA TYR A 343 19.16 -12.15 -18.00
C TYR A 343 19.41 -12.49 -16.53
N PRO A 344 20.53 -12.05 -15.95
CA PRO A 344 20.87 -12.39 -14.59
C PRO A 344 20.27 -11.36 -13.63
N TRP A 345 18.94 -11.24 -13.57
CA TRP A 345 18.27 -10.27 -12.68
C TRP A 345 18.68 -10.46 -11.21
N GLN A 346 18.98 -11.69 -10.81
CA GLN A 346 19.53 -11.99 -9.48
C GLN A 346 20.96 -11.47 -9.27
N GLN A 347 21.76 -11.29 -10.32
CA GLN A 347 23.06 -10.64 -10.21
C GLN A 347 22.92 -9.14 -9.92
N TYR A 348 21.92 -8.45 -10.48
CA TYR A 348 21.64 -7.05 -10.12
C TYR A 348 21.31 -6.89 -8.63
N VAL A 349 20.54 -7.82 -8.06
CA VAL A 349 20.25 -7.82 -6.60
C VAL A 349 21.54 -8.04 -5.79
N LYS A 350 22.45 -8.90 -6.27
CA LYS A 350 23.77 -9.09 -5.64
C LYS A 350 24.64 -7.83 -5.73
N VAL A 351 24.64 -7.14 -6.87
CA VAL A 351 25.34 -5.85 -7.04
C VAL A 351 24.75 -4.81 -6.10
N GLY A 352 23.43 -4.68 -6.02
CA GLY A 352 22.76 -3.80 -5.06
C GLY A 352 23.09 -4.15 -3.60
N ALA A 353 23.28 -5.43 -3.28
CA ALA A 353 23.74 -5.85 -1.95
C ALA A 353 25.19 -5.44 -1.66
N ALA A 354 26.10 -5.56 -2.64
CA ALA A 354 27.46 -5.07 -2.52
C ALA A 354 27.50 -3.54 -2.39
N LEU A 355 26.68 -2.83 -3.16
CA LEU A 355 26.56 -1.38 -3.10
C LEU A 355 26.12 -0.89 -1.72
N ARG A 356 25.10 -1.53 -1.13
CA ARG A 356 24.68 -1.21 0.24
C ARG A 356 25.79 -1.43 1.27
N ARG A 357 26.59 -2.49 1.13
CA ARG A 357 27.76 -2.73 2.00
C ARG A 357 28.76 -1.59 1.90
N PHE A 358 29.05 -1.14 0.68
CA PHE A 358 29.93 -0.02 0.44
C PHE A 358 29.35 1.30 0.96
N SER A 359 28.04 1.54 0.80
CA SER A 359 27.35 2.70 1.37
C SER A 359 27.49 2.78 2.89
N TYR A 360 27.50 1.66 3.63
CA TYR A 360 27.78 1.70 5.07
C TYR A 360 29.17 2.25 5.39
N THR A 361 30.18 1.95 4.56
CA THR A 361 31.52 2.54 4.70
C THR A 361 31.51 4.04 4.42
N VAL A 362 30.75 4.48 3.42
CA VAL A 362 30.56 5.92 3.11
C VAL A 362 29.84 6.63 4.26
N VAL A 363 28.84 6.02 4.88
CA VAL A 363 28.16 6.58 6.07
C VAL A 363 29.14 6.73 7.23
N ALA A 364 29.96 5.71 7.50
CA ALA A 364 30.98 5.79 8.55
C ALA A 364 31.99 6.89 8.25
N LEU A 365 32.41 7.02 6.99
CA LEU A 365 33.29 8.10 6.55
C LEU A 365 32.65 9.48 6.76
N HIS A 366 31.41 9.68 6.31
CA HIS A 366 30.68 10.92 6.48
C HIS A 366 30.54 11.31 7.96
N GLY A 367 30.24 10.34 8.84
CA GLY A 367 30.23 10.56 10.29
C GLY A 367 31.60 10.96 10.84
N CYS A 368 32.69 10.37 10.35
CA CYS A 368 34.05 10.78 10.74
C CYS A 368 34.42 12.19 10.25
N LEU A 369 33.92 12.61 9.08
CA LEU A 369 34.16 13.95 8.54
C LEU A 369 33.42 15.02 9.34
N GLN A 370 32.19 14.74 9.76
CA GLN A 370 31.39 15.63 10.61
C GLN A 370 31.94 15.78 12.04
N THR A 371 32.63 14.76 12.56
CA THR A 371 33.32 14.88 13.85
C THR A 371 34.69 15.52 13.67
N GLU A 372 34.88 16.75 14.14
CA GLU A 372 36.13 17.56 14.12
C GLU A 372 37.38 16.94 14.79
N ILE A 373 37.42 15.64 15.06
CA ILE A 373 38.48 15.03 15.85
C ILE A 373 39.59 14.55 14.92
N GLN A 374 40.69 15.33 14.81
CA GLN A 374 42.11 15.06 14.44
C GLN A 374 42.54 13.93 13.44
N VAL A 375 41.68 13.02 13.03
CA VAL A 375 41.92 11.92 12.09
C VAL A 375 41.90 12.42 10.62
N LYS A 376 41.65 13.72 10.41
CA LYS A 376 41.54 14.36 9.09
C LYS A 376 42.81 14.25 8.24
N LEU A 377 44.02 14.28 8.83
CA LEU A 377 45.28 14.32 8.04
C LEU A 377 45.74 12.95 7.51
N TRP A 378 45.66 11.88 8.30
CA TRP A 378 46.11 10.54 7.87
C TRP A 378 45.12 9.90 6.89
N ILE A 379 43.81 10.13 7.09
CA ILE A 379 42.77 9.72 6.14
C ILE A 379 42.90 10.51 4.83
N ARG A 380 43.21 11.82 4.88
CA ARG A 380 43.53 12.65 3.70
C ARG A 380 44.56 11.96 2.81
N ILE A 381 45.76 11.72 3.35
CA ILE A 381 46.89 11.15 2.58
C ILE A 381 46.50 9.79 1.97
N ARG A 382 45.79 8.94 2.73
CA ARG A 382 45.39 7.61 2.26
C ARG A 382 44.29 7.64 1.18
N MET A 383 43.40 8.63 1.23
CA MET A 383 42.35 8.80 0.21
C MET A 383 42.87 9.39 -1.07
N THR A 384 43.69 10.44 -1.02
CA THR A 384 44.28 11.04 -2.23
C THR A 384 45.14 10.01 -2.99
N GLU A 385 45.87 9.17 -2.26
CA GLU A 385 46.69 8.09 -2.82
C GLU A 385 45.82 7.03 -3.53
N LYS A 386 44.67 6.65 -2.96
CA LYS A 386 43.75 5.65 -3.53
C LYS A 386 42.82 6.16 -4.63
N ILE A 387 42.40 7.43 -4.58
CA ILE A 387 41.55 8.04 -5.61
C ILE A 387 42.33 8.21 -6.92
N SER A 388 43.64 8.50 -6.86
CA SER A 388 44.50 8.54 -8.06
C SER A 388 44.67 7.20 -8.77
N TRP A 389 44.32 6.09 -8.10
CA TRP A 389 44.29 4.74 -8.68
C TRP A 389 42.93 4.38 -9.31
N PHE A 390 41.89 5.17 -9.05
CA PHE A 390 40.50 4.88 -9.48
C PHE A 390 40.05 5.76 -10.67
N GLN A 391 40.72 6.90 -10.89
CA GLN A 391 40.73 7.65 -12.16
C GLN A 391 41.71 7.01 -13.13
#